data_AF-A0A1Q6A0Z7-F1
#
_entry.id   AF-A0A1Q6A0Z7-F1
#
_cell.length_a   1.000
_cell.length_b   1.000
_cell.length_c   1.000
_cell.angle_alpha   90.00
_cell.angle_beta   90.00
_cell.angle_gamma   90.00
#
_symmetry.space_group_name_H-M   'P 1'
#
loop_
_entity.id
_entity.type
_entity.pdbx_description
1 polymer ?
#
loop_
_entity_poly.entity_id
_entity_poly.type
_entity_poly.pdbx_seq_one_letter_code
_entity_poly.pdbx_strand_id
1 'polypeptide(L)' 'MPTTKHSHHEDAAKHHDEAAKSHRAAHKEHTEGNDEKAAHHAQKAQGHHTQAGEHAKEASKKHATKHASK' A
#
# COMPACT_ATOMS: atom_id res chain seq x y z
N MET A 1 -3.33 -17.11 -23.88
CA MET A 1 -2.54 -16.67 -22.71
C MET A 1 -3.23 -15.42 -22.16
N PRO A 2 -3.98 -15.48 -21.05
CA PRO A 2 -4.56 -14.28 -20.47
C PRO A 2 -3.40 -13.45 -19.94
N THR A 3 -3.11 -12.33 -20.60
CA THR A 3 -2.22 -11.31 -20.04
C THR A 3 -2.92 -10.78 -18.81
N THR A 4 -2.62 -11.34 -17.64
CA THR A 4 -2.92 -10.71 -16.35
C THR A 4 -2.17 -9.38 -16.43
N LYS A 5 -2.89 -8.32 -16.82
CA LYS A 5 -2.38 -6.96 -16.79
C LYS A 5 -2.19 -6.69 -15.30
N HIS A 6 -1.02 -7.00 -14.77
CA HIS A 6 -0.64 -6.66 -13.41
C HIS A 6 -0.80 -5.14 -13.32
N SER A 7 -1.91 -4.72 -12.75
CA SER A 7 -2.24 -3.32 -12.66
C SER A 7 -1.53 -2.85 -11.42
N HIS A 8 -0.51 -2.01 -11.60
CA HIS A 8 0.14 -1.35 -10.48
C HIS A 8 -0.87 -0.62 -9.57
N HIS A 9 -2.05 -0.26 -10.10
CA HIS A 9 -3.17 0.23 -9.30
C HIS A 9 -3.81 -0.84 -8.41
N GLU A 10 -3.94 -2.08 -8.88
CA GLU A 10 -4.47 -3.19 -8.08
C GLU A 10 -3.49 -3.58 -6.96
N ASP A 11 -2.19 -3.63 -7.25
CA ASP A 11 -1.18 -3.92 -6.23
C ASP A 11 -1.08 -2.78 -5.20
N ALA A 12 -1.11 -1.53 -5.65
CA ALA A 12 -1.19 -0.38 -4.74
C ALA A 12 -2.46 -0.43 -3.86
N ALA A 13 -3.61 -0.78 -4.44
CA ALA A 13 -4.85 -0.92 -3.69
C ALA A 13 -4.76 -2.02 -2.62
N LYS A 14 -4.22 -3.20 -2.97
CA LYS A 14 -3.99 -4.30 -2.01
C LYS A 14 -3.10 -3.86 -0.85
N HIS A 15 -2.00 -3.17 -1.14
CA HIS A 15 -1.11 -2.65 -0.10
C HIS A 15 -1.79 -1.58 0.77
N HIS A 16 -2.60 -0.69 0.20
CA HIS A 16 -3.39 0.25 1.00
C HIS A 16 -4.43 -0.43 1.89
N ASP A 17 -5.05 -1.50 1.42
CA ASP A 17 -6.01 -2.29 2.21
C ASP A 17 -5.32 -2.96 3.41
N GLU A 18 -4.16 -3.57 3.18
CA GLU A 18 -3.34 -4.18 4.25
C GLU A 18 -2.79 -3.13 5.23
N ALA A 19 -2.43 -1.95 4.74
CA ALA A 19 -2.05 -0.82 5.58
C ALA A 19 -3.21 -0.35 6.46
N ALA A 20 -4.41 -0.21 5.88
CA ALA A 20 -5.61 0.18 6.61
C ALA A 20 -5.98 -0.84 7.68
N LYS A 21 -5.91 -2.14 7.38
CA LYS A 21 -6.10 -3.22 8.37
C LYS A 21 -5.07 -3.14 9.49
N SER A 22 -3.81 -2.89 9.15
CA SER A 22 -2.73 -2.77 10.14
C SER A 22 -2.92 -1.54 11.03
N HIS A 23 -3.34 -0.38 10.50
CA HIS A 23 -3.68 0.78 11.31
C HIS A 23 -4.89 0.54 12.23
N ARG A 24 -5.92 -0.18 11.76
CA ARG A 24 -7.06 -0.57 12.59
C ARG A 24 -6.64 -1.51 13.73
N ALA A 25 -5.77 -2.48 13.44
CA ALA A 25 -5.20 -3.36 14.45
C ALA A 25 -4.35 -2.57 15.45
N ALA A 26 -3.52 -1.63 14.99
CA ALA A 26 -2.74 -0.75 15.85
C ALA A 26 -3.62 0.06 16.80
N HIS A 27 -4.69 0.66 16.27
CA HIS A 27 -5.66 1.40 17.09
C HIS A 27 -6.30 0.50 18.13
N LYS A 28 -6.71 -0.73 17.76
CA LYS A 28 -7.30 -1.68 18.70
C LYS A 28 -6.32 -2.05 19.82
N GLU A 29 -5.10 -2.46 19.46
CA GLU A 29 -4.06 -2.80 20.45
C GLU A 29 -3.73 -1.61 21.36
N HIS A 30 -3.67 -0.40 20.83
CA HIS A 30 -3.47 0.81 21.62
C HIS A 30 -4.63 1.05 22.59
N THR A 31 -5.88 0.87 22.16
CA THR A 31 -7.05 0.95 23.06
C THR A 31 -7.08 -0.15 24.12
N GLU A 32 -6.44 -1.29 23.86
CA GLU A 32 -6.26 -2.39 24.81
C GLU A 32 -5.04 -2.18 25.74
N GLY A 33 -4.29 -1.08 25.57
CA GLY A 33 -3.11 -0.73 26.36
C GLY A 33 -1.80 -1.39 25.89
N ASN A 34 -1.82 -2.04 24.72
CA ASN A 34 -0.67 -2.72 24.12
C ASN A 34 0.06 -1.79 23.13
N ASP A 35 0.72 -0.75 23.64
CA ASP A 35 1.39 0.25 22.81
C ASP A 35 2.53 -0.32 21.95
N GLU A 36 3.23 -1.35 22.44
CA GLU A 36 4.31 -2.02 21.69
C GLU A 36 3.78 -2.73 20.43
N LYS A 37 2.65 -3.43 20.56
CA LYS A 37 1.99 -4.09 19.42
C LYS A 37 1.38 -3.06 18.49
N ALA A 38 0.80 -1.99 19.04
CA ALA A 38 0.28 -0.89 18.26
C ALA A 38 1.37 -0.25 17.39
N ALA A 39 2.55 0.03 17.95
CA ALA A 39 3.70 0.55 17.23
C ALA A 39 4.16 -0.41 16.13
N HIS A 40 4.22 -1.72 16.42
CA HIS A 40 4.58 -2.73 15.41
C HIS A 40 3.59 -2.76 14.23
N HIS A 41 2.29 -2.74 14.52
CA HIS A 41 1.25 -2.69 13.50
C HIS A 41 1.28 -1.38 12.70
N ALA A 42 1.54 -0.25 13.35
CA ALA A 42 1.71 1.04 12.68
C ALA A 42 2.92 1.04 11.75
N GLN A 43 4.06 0.48 12.18
CA GLN A 43 5.25 0.34 11.34
C GLN A 43 4.99 -0.56 10.12
N LYS A 44 4.27 -1.68 10.32
CA LYS A 44 3.86 -2.56 9.23
C LYS A 44 2.96 -1.85 8.22
N ALA A 45 2.00 -1.05 8.71
CA ALA A 45 1.13 -0.26 7.86
C ALA A 45 1.93 0.75 7.01
N GLN A 46 2.93 1.39 7.62
CA GLN A 46 3.81 2.34 6.94
C GLN A 46 4.63 1.65 5.84
N GLY A 47 5.12 0.43 6.08
CA GLY A 47 5.80 -0.37 5.06
C GLY A 47 4.92 -0.65 3.83
N HIS A 48 3.67 -1.04 4.05
CA HIS A 48 2.71 -1.23 2.97
C HIS A 48 2.36 0.08 2.25
N HIS A 49 2.27 1.20 2.98
CA HIS A 49 2.03 2.50 2.38
C HIS A 49 3.17 2.94 1.45
N THR A 50 4.42 2.64 1.82
CA THR A 50 5.58 2.88 0.95
C THR A 50 5.50 2.03 -0.32
N GLN A 51 5.23 0.73 -0.20
CA GLN A 51 5.06 -0.18 -1.34
C GLN A 51 3.94 0.28 -2.27
N ALA A 52 2.78 0.65 -1.72
CA ALA A 52 1.67 1.18 -2.49
C ALA A 52 2.05 2.45 -3.25
N GLY A 53 2.79 3.36 -2.60
CA GLY A 53 3.33 4.56 -3.20
C GLY A 53 4.30 4.27 -4.35
N GLU A 54 5.17 3.27 -4.22
CA GLU A 54 6.07 2.84 -5.29
C GLU A 54 5.29 2.29 -6.49
N HIS A 55 4.31 1.42 -6.27
CA HIS A 55 3.44 0.92 -7.33
C HIS A 55 2.66 2.05 -8.01
N ALA A 56 2.08 2.98 -7.25
CA ALA A 56 1.38 4.14 -7.80
C ALA A 56 2.31 5.04 -8.63
N LYS A 57 3.56 5.23 -8.17
CA LYS A 57 4.59 5.99 -8.90
C LYS A 57 4.98 5.29 -10.21
N GLU A 58 5.16 3.97 -10.19
CA GLU A 58 5.46 3.17 -11.38
C GLU A 58 4.28 3.13 -12.36
N ALA A 59 3.03 3.08 -11.87
CA ALA A 59 1.82 3.23 -12.68
C ALA A 59 1.81 4.59 -13.39
N SER A 60 2.04 5.66 -12.61
CA SER A 60 2.07 7.03 -13.11
C SER A 60 3.19 7.24 -14.13
N LYS A 61 4.39 6.70 -13.90
CA LYS A 61 5.50 6.75 -14.86
C LYS A 61 5.14 6.04 -16.16
N LYS A 62 4.58 4.83 -16.09
CA LYS A 62 4.16 4.08 -17.30
C LYS A 62 3.09 4.82 -18.09
N HIS A 63 2.18 5.53 -17.42
CA HIS A 63 1.18 6.38 -18.08
C HIS A 63 1.82 7.65 -18.68
N ALA A 64 2.73 8.29 -17.96
CA ALA A 64 3.43 9.48 -18.42
C ALA A 64 4.33 9.22 -19.64
N THR A 65 5.09 8.11 -19.65
CA THR A 65 5.89 7.72 -20.82
C THR A 65 5.02 7.36 -22.03
N LYS A 66 3.82 6.81 -21.82
CA LYS A 66 2.84 6.60 -22.89
C LYS A 66 2.31 7.91 -23.49
N HIS A 67 2.23 8.97 -22.69
CA HIS A 67 1.79 10.29 -23.14
C HIS A 67 2.91 11.16 -23.72
N ALA A 68 4.17 10.90 -23.38
CA ALA A 68 5.33 11.63 -23.91
C ALA A 68 5.72 11.22 -25.34
N SER A 69 5.20 10.10 -25.85
CA SER A 69 5.49 9.59 -27.21
C SER A 69 4.51 10.08 -28.28
N LYS A 70 3.88 11.25 -28.11
CA LYS A 70 2.94 11.81 -29.10
C LYS A 70 3.48 13.06 -29.77
#